data_AF-A0AA87TGN4-F1
#
_entry.id   AF-A0AA87TGN4-F1
#
_cell.length_a   1.000
_cell.length_b   1.000
_cell.length_c   1.000
_cell.angle_alpha   90.00
_cell.angle_beta   90.00
_cell.angle_gamma   90.00
#
_symmetry.space_group_name_H-M   'P 1'
#
loop_
_entity.id
_entity.type
_entity.pdbx_description
1 polymer ?
#
loop_
_entity_poly.entity_id
_entity_poly.type
_entity_poly.pdbx_seq_one_letter_code
_entity_poly.pdbx_strand_id
1 'polypeptide(L)'
;MNCDIFQDQYLLLDKNESLPTGLKMHLLCCTSCRQAVNRMAAGENVQRQILRTPIAADERMFAATMNAIHLLNKQTVPAVSRQEKNKSLLPWLAVGVFLITGFIFLPFSDIGKIGLSQFGDSFCISFALLCAGSIITYSAVFLAKNLVFFTEKFTRQV
;
A
#
# COMPACT_ATOMS: atom_id res chain seq x y z
N MET A 1 -52.79 0.72 11.90
CA MET A 1 -52.05 -0.41 11.31
C MET A 1 -52.26 -1.62 12.21
N ASN A 2 -52.52 -2.79 11.64
CA ASN A 2 -52.65 -4.01 12.44
C ASN A 2 -51.27 -4.46 12.95
N CYS A 3 -51.23 -5.06 14.14
CA CYS A 3 -49.98 -5.49 14.78
C CYS A 3 -49.24 -6.54 13.94
N ASP A 4 -49.98 -7.42 13.26
CA ASP A 4 -49.39 -8.47 12.40
C ASP A 4 -48.64 -7.85 11.21
N ILE A 5 -49.27 -6.87 10.55
CA ILE A 5 -48.68 -6.13 9.42
C ILE A 5 -47.45 -5.33 9.87
N PHE A 6 -47.49 -4.77 11.10
CA PHE A 6 -46.33 -4.11 11.68
C PHE A 6 -45.16 -5.06 11.86
N GLN A 7 -45.41 -6.26 12.38
CA GLN A 7 -44.36 -7.23 12.66
C GLN A 7 -43.70 -7.74 11.37
N ASP A 8 -44.50 -8.05 10.35
CA ASP A 8 -43.98 -8.47 9.04
C ASP A 8 -43.11 -7.38 8.39
N GLN A 9 -43.58 -6.13 8.40
CA GLN A 9 -42.80 -5.01 7.87
C GLN A 9 -41.54 -4.75 8.69
N TYR A 10 -41.60 -4.89 10.01
CA TYR A 10 -40.45 -4.72 10.91
C TYR A 10 -39.37 -5.79 10.65
N LEU A 11 -39.76 -7.03 10.38
CA LEU A 11 -38.81 -8.14 10.11
C LEU A 11 -38.15 -8.07 8.72
N LEU A 12 -38.71 -7.30 7.79
CA LEU A 12 -38.13 -7.08 6.47
C LEU A 12 -37.05 -6.00 6.46
N LEU A 13 -36.98 -5.14 7.48
CA LEU A 13 -35.98 -4.09 7.59
C LEU A 13 -34.63 -4.66 8.01
N ASP A 14 -33.55 -4.18 7.36
CA ASP A 14 -32.20 -4.54 7.78
C ASP A 14 -31.76 -3.75 9.01
N LYS A 15 -30.77 -4.27 9.72
CA LYS A 15 -30.24 -3.69 10.95
C LYS A 15 -29.59 -2.33 10.66
N ASN A 16 -30.10 -1.29 11.32
CA ASN A 16 -29.79 0.14 11.16
C ASN A 16 -30.54 0.87 10.04
N GLU A 17 -31.48 0.24 9.36
CA GLU A 17 -32.37 0.97 8.44
C GLU A 17 -33.32 1.89 9.22
N SER A 18 -33.62 3.05 8.62
CA SER A 18 -34.51 4.02 9.22
C SER A 18 -35.95 3.49 9.18
N LEU A 19 -36.58 3.36 10.35
CA LEU A 19 -38.00 2.99 10.44
C LEU A 19 -38.88 4.00 9.66
N PRO A 20 -39.77 3.52 8.78
CA PRO A 20 -40.79 4.35 8.15
C PRO A 20 -41.61 5.12 9.20
N THR A 21 -42.02 6.34 8.87
CA THR A 21 -42.76 7.22 9.81
C THR A 21 -44.05 6.58 10.33
N GLY A 22 -44.75 5.80 9.49
CA GLY A 22 -45.93 5.03 9.89
C GLY A 22 -45.64 3.97 10.96
N LEU A 23 -44.52 3.24 10.85
CA LEU A 23 -44.07 2.26 11.86
C LEU A 23 -43.70 2.95 13.18
N LYS A 24 -43.00 4.09 13.11
CA LYS A 24 -42.61 4.88 14.30
C LYS A 24 -43.84 5.32 15.09
N MET A 25 -44.87 5.83 14.42
CA MET A 25 -46.11 6.24 15.08
C MET A 25 -46.83 5.05 15.72
N HIS A 26 -46.84 3.89 15.06
CA HIS A 26 -47.44 2.69 15.63
C HIS A 26 -46.71 2.22 16.89
N LEU A 27 -45.38 2.27 16.92
CA LEU A 27 -44.57 1.95 18.10
C LEU A 27 -44.82 2.88 19.29
N LEU A 28 -45.13 4.16 19.03
CA LEU A 28 -45.46 5.12 20.09
C LEU A 28 -46.83 4.82 20.72
N CYS A 29 -47.80 4.41 19.90
CA CYS A 29 -49.17 4.17 20.35
C CYS A 29 -49.45 2.74 20.84
N CYS A 30 -48.73 1.73 20.34
CA CYS A 30 -48.97 0.33 20.63
C CYS A 30 -47.92 -0.23 21.61
N THR A 31 -48.35 -0.51 22.84
CA THR A 31 -47.49 -1.07 23.91
C THR A 31 -47.04 -2.50 23.60
N SER A 32 -47.87 -3.30 22.94
CA SER A 32 -47.55 -4.68 22.56
C SER A 32 -46.39 -4.74 21.57
N CYS A 33 -46.49 -4.01 20.46
CA CYS A 33 -45.43 -3.92 19.44
C CYS A 33 -44.14 -3.33 20.02
N ARG A 34 -44.25 -2.33 20.91
CA ARG A 34 -43.10 -1.78 21.63
C ARG A 34 -42.39 -2.84 22.48
N GLN A 35 -43.16 -3.66 23.20
CA GLN A 35 -42.58 -4.72 24.02
C GLN A 35 -41.92 -5.82 23.17
N ALA A 36 -42.52 -6.18 22.03
CA ALA A 36 -41.96 -7.15 21.09
C ALA A 36 -40.60 -6.68 20.53
N VAL A 37 -40.52 -5.44 20.03
CA VAL A 37 -39.27 -4.84 19.54
C VAL A 37 -38.20 -4.77 20.62
N ASN A 38 -38.57 -4.37 21.84
CA ASN A 38 -37.61 -4.33 22.95
C ASN A 38 -37.05 -5.71 23.30
N ARG A 39 -37.88 -6.77 23.26
CA ARG A 39 -37.42 -8.15 23.50
C ARG A 39 -36.49 -8.64 22.39
N MET A 40 -36.80 -8.33 21.13
CA MET A 40 -35.91 -8.66 20.00
C MET A 40 -34.57 -7.96 20.14
N ALA A 41 -34.56 -6.66 20.44
CA ALA A 41 -33.34 -5.89 20.67
C ALA A 41 -32.53 -6.41 21.88
N ALA A 42 -33.20 -6.83 22.95
CA ALA A 42 -32.56 -7.43 24.11
C ALA A 42 -31.87 -8.78 23.76
N GLY A 43 -32.56 -9.66 23.04
CA GLY A 43 -31.99 -10.93 22.58
C GLY A 43 -30.77 -10.73 21.68
N GLU A 44 -30.85 -9.77 20.76
CA GLU A 44 -29.73 -9.44 19.88
C GLU A 44 -28.53 -8.88 20.65
N ASN A 45 -28.76 -8.03 21.65
CA ASN A 45 -27.69 -7.51 22.50
C ASN A 45 -26.98 -8.60 23.31
N VAL A 46 -27.70 -9.61 23.80
CA VAL A 46 -27.08 -10.78 24.46
C VAL A 46 -26.19 -11.54 23.50
N GLN A 47 -26.64 -11.80 22.27
CA GLN A 47 -25.82 -12.44 21.24
C GLN A 47 -24.58 -11.61 20.91
N ARG A 48 -24.73 -10.30 20.74
CA ARG A 48 -23.58 -9.39 20.52
C ARG A 48 -22.62 -9.40 21.70
N GLN A 49 -23.12 -9.49 22.92
CA GLN A 49 -22.28 -9.58 24.11
C GLN A 49 -21.47 -10.88 24.10
N ILE A 50 -22.09 -12.02 23.78
CA ILE A 50 -21.38 -13.30 23.63
C ILE A 50 -20.29 -13.21 22.57
N LEU A 51 -20.57 -12.62 21.41
CA LEU A 51 -19.59 -12.42 20.33
C LEU A 51 -18.45 -11.46 20.70
N ARG A 52 -18.73 -10.46 21.54
CA ARG A 52 -17.72 -9.50 22.03
C ARG A 52 -16.95 -10.00 23.24
N THR A 53 -17.46 -11.02 23.92
CA THR A 53 -16.77 -11.64 25.04
C THR A 53 -15.60 -12.42 24.45
N PRO A 54 -14.34 -12.09 24.78
CA PRO A 54 -13.20 -12.80 24.23
C PRO A 54 -13.31 -14.26 24.66
N ILE A 55 -13.52 -15.15 23.69
CA ILE A 55 -13.48 -16.59 23.92
C ILE A 55 -12.03 -16.89 24.28
N ALA A 56 -11.73 -17.12 25.56
CA ALA A 56 -10.38 -17.39 26.07
C ALA A 56 -9.71 -18.64 25.44
N ALA A 57 -10.43 -19.40 24.61
CA ALA A 57 -9.88 -20.49 23.81
C ALA A 57 -9.16 -20.02 22.52
N ASP A 58 -9.34 -18.76 22.11
CA ASP A 58 -8.84 -18.24 20.83
C ASP A 58 -7.35 -17.86 20.89
N GLU A 59 -6.79 -17.45 22.03
CA GLU A 59 -5.40 -16.96 22.06
C GLU A 59 -4.35 -17.99 21.64
N ARG A 60 -4.56 -19.28 21.93
CA ARG A 60 -3.64 -20.35 21.47
C ARG A 60 -3.78 -20.64 20.00
N MET A 61 -5.02 -20.71 19.49
CA MET A 61 -5.29 -21.00 18.08
C MET A 61 -4.95 -19.80 17.21
N PHE A 62 -5.27 -18.60 17.65
CA PHE A 62 -4.85 -17.32 17.08
C PHE A 62 -3.33 -17.20 17.05
N ALA A 63 -2.63 -17.45 18.17
CA ALA A 63 -1.17 -17.41 18.19
C ALA A 63 -0.53 -18.47 17.27
N ALA A 64 -1.11 -19.67 17.20
CA ALA A 64 -0.65 -20.72 16.28
C ALA A 64 -0.86 -20.33 14.81
N THR A 65 -2.02 -19.77 14.47
CA THR A 65 -2.35 -19.28 13.12
C THR A 65 -1.45 -18.11 12.74
N MET A 66 -1.24 -17.15 13.64
CA MET A 66 -0.38 -15.99 13.39
C MET A 66 1.09 -16.41 13.19
N ASN A 67 1.56 -17.40 13.95
CA ASN A 67 2.88 -17.99 13.72
C ASN A 67 2.98 -18.72 12.37
N ALA A 68 1.94 -19.46 11.97
CA ALA A 68 1.91 -20.13 10.68
C ALA A 68 1.94 -19.11 9.52
N ILE A 69 1.19 -18.02 9.61
CA ILE A 69 1.21 -16.91 8.63
C ILE A 69 2.61 -16.27 8.57
N HIS A 70 3.25 -16.02 9.73
CA HIS A 70 4.61 -15.47 9.77
C HIS A 70 5.64 -16.39 9.12
N LEU A 71 5.55 -17.71 9.34
CA LEU A 71 6.44 -18.70 8.73
C LEU A 71 6.25 -18.77 7.21
N LEU A 72 4.99 -18.77 6.74
CA LEU A 72 4.65 -18.74 5.32
C LEU A 72 5.18 -17.46 4.66
N ASN A 73 4.94 -16.29 5.25
CA ASN A 73 5.42 -15.01 4.74
C ASN A 73 6.95 -14.94 4.68
N LYS A 74 7.64 -15.55 5.66
CA LYS A 74 9.11 -15.66 5.64
C LYS A 74 9.64 -16.57 4.53
N GLN A 75 8.85 -17.53 4.07
CA GLN A 75 9.20 -18.46 2.99
C GLN A 75 8.82 -17.94 1.59
N THR A 76 7.72 -17.19 1.47
CA THR A 76 7.24 -16.65 0.18
C THR A 76 7.84 -15.31 -0.20
N VAL A 77 8.50 -14.62 0.73
CA VAL A 77 9.30 -13.43 0.42
C VAL A 77 10.72 -13.90 0.06
N PRO A 78 11.10 -14.00 -1.23
CA PRO A 78 12.51 -14.07 -1.58
C PRO A 78 13.19 -12.85 -0.94
N ALA A 79 14.44 -13.02 -0.50
CA ALA A 79 15.24 -12.09 0.29
C ALA A 79 15.54 -10.70 -0.36
N VAL A 80 14.63 -10.20 -1.19
CA VAL A 80 14.67 -8.93 -1.93
C VAL A 80 14.04 -7.79 -1.12
N SER A 81 13.13 -8.05 -0.17
CA SER A 81 12.46 -6.97 0.58
C SER A 81 13.14 -6.56 1.89
N ARG A 82 14.15 -7.29 2.38
CA ARG A 82 14.96 -6.85 3.55
C ARG A 82 16.04 -5.84 3.16
N GLN A 83 15.72 -4.94 2.23
CA GLN A 83 16.50 -3.75 1.98
C GLN A 83 15.60 -2.50 1.96
N GLU A 84 14.66 -2.44 2.89
CA GLU A 84 14.01 -1.20 3.31
C GLU A 84 14.94 -0.31 4.17
N LYS A 85 16.25 -0.56 4.14
CA LYS A 85 17.22 0.40 4.68
C LYS A 85 17.31 1.52 3.67
N ASN A 86 16.46 2.55 3.85
CA ASN A 86 16.54 3.89 3.27
C ASN A 86 17.83 4.04 2.45
N LYS A 87 17.80 3.62 1.19
CA LYS A 87 18.90 3.85 0.27
C LYS A 87 18.77 5.32 -0.07
N SER A 88 19.36 6.13 0.81
CA SER A 88 19.52 7.56 0.62
C SER A 88 19.95 7.78 -0.82
N LEU A 89 19.36 8.74 -1.52
CA LEU A 89 19.72 9.05 -2.91
C LEU A 89 21.14 9.65 -3.01
N LEU A 90 21.80 9.92 -1.86
CA LEU A 90 23.15 10.49 -1.76
C LEU A 90 24.24 9.72 -2.53
N PRO A 91 24.36 8.37 -2.43
CA PRO A 91 25.40 7.63 -3.13
C PRO A 91 25.22 7.70 -4.65
N TRP A 92 23.97 7.76 -5.13
CA TRP A 92 23.70 7.97 -6.54
C TRP A 92 24.12 9.36 -7.00
N LEU A 93 23.87 10.39 -6.19
CA LEU A 93 24.34 11.74 -6.43
C LEU A 93 25.87 11.79 -6.52
N ALA A 94 26.58 11.09 -5.63
CA ALA A 94 28.04 10.97 -5.68
C ALA A 94 28.54 10.26 -6.96
N VAL A 95 27.87 9.19 -7.40
CA VAL A 95 28.21 8.50 -8.66
C VAL A 95 27.99 9.42 -9.87
N GLY A 96 26.90 10.18 -9.89
CA GLY A 96 26.63 11.18 -10.94
C GLY A 96 27.70 12.27 -11.00
N VAL A 97 28.10 12.82 -9.84
CA VAL A 97 29.18 13.81 -9.76
C VAL A 97 30.51 13.24 -10.24
N PHE A 98 30.83 12.00 -9.85
CA PHE A 98 32.05 11.32 -10.31
C PHE A 98 32.05 11.11 -11.83
N LEU A 99 30.90 10.74 -12.40
CA LEU A 99 30.72 10.54 -13.84
C LEU A 99 30.91 11.85 -14.63
N ILE A 100 30.29 12.95 -14.18
CA ILE A 100 30.46 14.27 -14.80
C ILE A 100 31.91 14.74 -14.69
N THR A 101 32.51 14.60 -13.51
CA THR A 101 33.91 14.97 -13.26
C THR A 101 34.84 14.16 -14.15
N GLY A 102 34.58 12.85 -14.28
CA GLY A 102 35.30 11.96 -15.19
C GLY A 102 35.28 12.45 -16.63
N PHE A 103 34.12 12.84 -17.16
CA PHE A 103 34.02 13.38 -18.52
C PHE A 103 34.72 14.71 -18.71
N ILE A 104 34.74 15.57 -17.70
CA ILE A 104 35.46 16.86 -17.76
C ILE A 104 36.98 16.62 -17.82
N PHE A 105 37.50 15.66 -17.05
CA PHE A 105 38.94 15.37 -17.02
C PHE A 105 39.42 14.42 -18.12
N LEU A 106 38.54 13.61 -18.70
CA LEU A 106 38.86 12.64 -19.77
C LEU A 106 39.63 13.25 -20.96
N PRO A 107 39.23 14.41 -21.54
CA PRO A 107 39.95 15.02 -22.66
C PRO A 107 41.35 15.54 -22.28
N PHE A 108 41.60 15.82 -21.00
CA PHE A 108 42.90 16.28 -20.51
C PHE A 108 43.85 15.14 -20.10
N SER A 109 43.31 13.93 -19.92
CA SER A 109 44.07 12.72 -19.60
C SER A 109 44.85 12.21 -20.82
N ASP A 110 45.88 11.39 -20.57
CA ASP A 110 46.68 10.77 -21.64
C ASP A 110 45.82 9.91 -22.58
N ILE A 111 44.75 9.28 -22.06
CA ILE A 111 43.73 8.58 -22.87
C ILE A 111 43.02 9.55 -23.84
N GLY A 112 42.68 10.75 -23.38
CA GLY A 112 42.03 11.77 -24.21
C GLY A 112 42.96 12.29 -25.29
N LYS A 113 44.24 12.50 -24.96
CA LYS A 113 45.27 12.90 -25.93
C LYS A 113 45.53 11.84 -27.00
N ILE A 114 45.54 10.56 -26.61
CA ILE A 114 45.65 9.44 -27.56
C ILE A 114 44.43 9.42 -28.49
N GLY A 115 43.22 9.54 -27.94
CA GLY A 115 41.99 9.62 -28.74
C GLY A 115 41.96 10.82 -29.70
N LEU A 116 42.43 11.99 -29.25
CA LEU A 116 42.56 13.17 -30.08
C LEU A 116 43.58 12.98 -31.21
N SER A 117 44.71 12.32 -30.92
CA SER A 117 45.74 12.01 -31.93
C SER A 117 45.30 11.00 -32.99
N GLN A 118 44.39 10.09 -32.62
CA GLN A 118 43.91 9.01 -33.50
C GLN A 118 42.69 9.42 -34.34
N PHE A 119 41.80 10.25 -33.79
CA PHE A 119 40.55 10.64 -34.45
C PHE A 119 40.51 12.09 -34.94
N GLY A 120 41.47 12.94 -34.56
CA GLY A 120 41.52 14.35 -34.96
C GLY A 120 40.20 15.08 -34.66
N ASP A 121 39.69 15.85 -35.63
CA ASP A 121 38.42 16.58 -35.52
C ASP A 121 37.18 15.68 -35.31
N SER A 122 37.25 14.40 -35.68
CA SER A 122 36.15 13.45 -35.48
C SER A 122 36.04 12.93 -34.05
N PHE A 123 37.02 13.24 -33.18
CA PHE A 123 37.01 12.87 -31.77
C PHE A 123 35.77 13.39 -31.03
N CYS A 124 35.29 14.58 -31.40
CA CYS A 124 34.11 15.20 -30.78
C CYS A 124 32.86 14.33 -30.90
N ILE A 125 32.68 13.64 -32.04
CA ILE A 125 31.51 12.80 -32.31
C ILE A 125 31.55 11.54 -31.44
N SER A 126 32.69 10.84 -31.43
CA SER A 126 32.88 9.63 -30.62
C SER A 126 32.80 9.92 -29.11
N PHE A 127 33.35 11.06 -28.69
CA PHE A 127 33.29 11.52 -27.30
C PHE A 127 31.85 11.86 -26.88
N ALA A 128 31.09 12.55 -27.74
CA ALA A 128 29.69 12.86 -27.48
C ALA A 128 28.82 11.60 -27.37
N LEU A 129 29.07 10.59 -28.22
CA LEU A 129 28.38 9.30 -28.15
C LEU A 129 28.69 8.53 -26.86
N LEU A 130 29.94 8.54 -26.40
CA LEU A 130 30.32 7.94 -25.11
C LEU A 130 29.65 8.65 -23.93
N CYS A 131 29.61 9.99 -23.95
CA CYS A 131 28.90 10.77 -22.93
C CYS A 131 27.41 10.46 -22.93
N ALA A 132 26.77 10.45 -24.11
CA ALA A 132 25.35 10.13 -24.22
C ALA A 132 25.03 8.71 -23.73
N GLY A 133 25.78 7.70 -24.19
CA GLY A 133 25.56 6.31 -23.81
C GLY A 133 25.74 6.05 -22.31
N SER A 134 26.75 6.66 -21.70
CA SER A 134 26.98 6.55 -20.25
C SER A 134 25.90 7.24 -19.43
N ILE A 135 25.44 8.44 -19.81
CA ILE A 135 24.35 9.16 -19.12
C ILE A 135 23.04 8.37 -19.23
N ILE A 136 22.73 7.83 -20.42
CA ILE A 136 21.53 7.01 -20.64
C ILE A 136 21.58 5.77 -19.75
N THR A 137 22.71 5.06 -19.74
CA THR A 137 22.87 3.84 -18.94
C THR A 137 22.78 4.14 -17.45
N TYR A 138 23.46 5.19 -16.99
CA TYR A 138 23.37 5.66 -15.60
C TYR A 138 21.93 5.98 -15.20
N SER A 139 21.21 6.72 -16.05
CA SER A 139 19.81 7.10 -15.81
C SER A 139 18.88 5.90 -15.78
N ALA A 140 19.06 4.93 -16.69
CA ALA A 140 18.28 3.70 -16.73
C ALA A 140 18.48 2.85 -15.45
N VAL A 141 19.73 2.66 -15.00
CA VAL A 141 20.00 1.90 -13.78
C VAL A 141 19.52 2.66 -12.54
N PHE A 142 19.68 3.99 -12.51
CA PHE A 142 19.14 4.83 -11.44
C PHE A 142 17.62 4.68 -11.32
N LEU A 143 16.90 4.77 -12.44
CA LEU A 143 15.45 4.61 -12.46
C LEU A 143 15.04 3.19 -12.04
N ALA A 144 15.65 2.15 -12.61
CA ALA A 144 15.31 0.75 -12.28
C ALA A 144 15.52 0.44 -10.78
N LYS A 145 16.59 0.99 -10.17
CA LYS A 145 16.90 0.75 -8.75
C LYS A 145 16.06 1.58 -7.79
N ASN A 146 15.53 2.72 -8.23
CA ASN A 146 14.71 3.63 -7.41
C ASN A 146 13.22 3.63 -7.81
N LEU A 147 12.81 2.73 -8.71
CA LEU A 147 11.46 2.70 -9.29
C LEU A 147 10.38 2.53 -8.22
N VAL A 148 10.61 1.64 -7.24
CA VAL A 148 9.69 1.41 -6.11
C VAL A 148 9.46 2.69 -5.30
N PHE A 149 10.52 3.46 -5.02
CA PHE A 149 10.41 4.74 -4.33
C PHE A 149 9.57 5.76 -5.11
N PHE A 150 9.77 5.84 -6.43
CA PHE A 150 8.99 6.75 -7.27
C PHE A 150 7.52 6.33 -7.36
N THR A 151 7.24 5.04 -7.58
CA THR A 151 5.87 4.53 -7.66
C THR A 151 5.09 4.79 -6.38
N GLU A 152 5.67 4.51 -5.21
CA GLU A 152 5.01 4.78 -3.92
C GLU A 152 4.73 6.28 -3.71
N LYS A 153 5.65 7.16 -4.11
CA LYS A 153 5.49 8.60 -3.94
C LYS A 153 4.45 9.20 -4.89
N PHE A 154 4.39 8.75 -6.15
CA PHE A 154 3.42 9.24 -7.13
C PHE A 154 2.01 8.69 -6.87
N THR A 155 1.89 7.44 -6.39
CA THR A 155 0.56 6.82 -6.14
C THR A 155 -0.12 7.40 -4.89
N ARG A 156 0.65 7.89 -3.91
CA ARG A 156 0.10 8.48 -2.67
C ARG A 156 -0.41 9.94 -2.85
N GLN A 157 -0.23 10.54 -4.04
CA GLN A 157 -0.66 11.91 -4.34
C GLN A 157 -1.92 12.01 -5.23
N VAL A 158 -2.53 10.88 -5.60
CA VAL A 158 -3.85 10.82 -6.25
C VAL A 158 -4.89 10.42 -5.21
#